data_AF-A0A3S5AMD6-F1
#
_entry.id   AF-A0A3S5AMD6-F1
#
_cell.length_a   1.000
_cell.length_b   1.000
_cell.length_c   1.000
_cell.angle_alpha   90.00
_cell.angle_beta   90.00
_cell.angle_gamma   90.00
#
_symmetry.space_group_name_H-M   'P 1'
#
loop_
_entity.id
_entity.type
_entity.pdbx_description
1 polymer ?
#
loop_
_entity_poly.entity_id
_entity_poly.type
_entity_poly.pdbx_seq_one_letter_code
_entity_poly.pdbx_strand_id
1 'polypeptide(L)'
;MQITARRVARISSECRLHIKEEAYVNSFKPHLMDLVVAWAEGANFSSICQNTALFEGTIIRSLRLLEELLRQMANAARSIDNAILEAKFTDGTGF
;
A
#
# COMPACT_ATOMS: atom_id res chain seq x y z
N MET A 1 -10.60 -2.37 -5.17
CA MET A 1 -9.21 -2.80 -5.46
C MET A 1 -9.13 -4.20 -6.07
N GLN A 2 -9.69 -5.24 -5.43
CA GLN A 2 -9.55 -6.62 -5.93
C GLN A 2 -10.13 -6.85 -7.34
N ILE A 3 -11.25 -6.18 -7.68
CA ILE A 3 -11.83 -6.24 -9.05
C ILE A 3 -10.83 -5.72 -10.10
N THR A 4 -10.13 -4.62 -9.81
CA THR A 4 -9.12 -4.04 -10.71
C THR A 4 -7.91 -4.96 -10.83
N ALA A 5 -7.40 -5.49 -9.72
CA ALA A 5 -6.28 -6.44 -9.72
C ALA A 5 -6.61 -7.71 -10.53
N ARG A 6 -7.83 -8.22 -10.36
CA ARG A 6 -8.37 -9.36 -11.12
C ARG A 6 -8.38 -9.07 -12.62
N ARG A 7 -8.88 -7.89 -13.00
CA ARG A 7 -8.89 -7.44 -14.40
C ARG A 7 -7.48 -7.34 -14.99
N VAL A 8 -6.52 -6.80 -14.25
CA VAL A 8 -5.11 -6.71 -14.68
C VAL A 8 -4.49 -8.10 -14.87
N ALA A 9 -4.73 -9.03 -13.94
CA ALA A 9 -4.22 -10.40 -14.06
C ALA A 9 -4.83 -11.15 -15.25
N ARG A 10 -6.14 -10.98 -15.49
CA ARG A 10 -6.82 -11.56 -16.65
C ARG A 10 -6.24 -11.05 -17.97
N ILE A 11 -6.11 -9.72 -18.14
CA ILE A 11 -5.53 -9.12 -19.35
C ILE A 11 -4.09 -9.58 -19.54
N SER A 12 -3.30 -9.63 -18.46
CA SER A 12 -1.93 -10.15 -18.51
C SER A 12 -1.86 -11.60 -19.03
N SER A 13 -2.80 -12.45 -18.60
CA SER A 13 -2.93 -13.84 -19.08
C SER A 13 -3.30 -13.89 -20.56
N GLU A 14 -4.23 -13.03 -21.01
CA GLU A 14 -4.61 -12.88 -22.43
C GLU A 14 -3.40 -12.44 -23.29
N CYS A 15 -2.48 -11.64 -22.71
CA CYS A 15 -1.21 -11.25 -23.32
C CYS A 15 -0.08 -12.32 -23.20
N ARG A 16 -0.41 -13.56 -22.83
CA ARG A 16 0.53 -14.69 -22.67
C ARG A 16 1.56 -14.52 -21.54
N LEU A 17 1.29 -13.68 -20.56
CA LEU A 17 2.05 -13.67 -19.30
C LEU A 17 1.50 -14.75 -18.38
N HIS A 18 2.35 -15.64 -17.87
CA HIS A 18 1.95 -16.73 -16.97
C HIS A 18 1.64 -16.24 -15.54
N ILE A 19 0.59 -15.44 -15.39
CA ILE A 19 0.11 -14.92 -14.11
C ILE A 19 -1.11 -15.72 -13.66
N LYS A 20 -1.05 -16.31 -12.46
CA LYS A 20 -2.22 -16.92 -11.82
C LYS A 20 -3.05 -15.83 -11.15
N GLU A 21 -4.27 -15.62 -11.64
CA GLU A 21 -5.18 -14.56 -11.19
C GLU A 21 -5.37 -14.53 -9.67
N GLU A 22 -5.75 -15.66 -9.08
CA GLU A 22 -5.96 -15.77 -7.63
C GLU A 22 -4.67 -15.53 -6.83
N ALA A 23 -3.51 -15.98 -7.33
CA ALA A 23 -2.24 -15.71 -6.66
C ALA A 23 -1.88 -14.21 -6.71
N TYR A 24 -2.18 -13.53 -7.82
CA TYR A 24 -1.96 -12.09 -7.97
C TYR A 24 -2.87 -11.28 -7.03
N VAL A 25 -4.16 -11.62 -6.96
CA VAL A 25 -5.12 -10.96 -6.07
C VAL A 25 -4.75 -11.20 -4.59
N ASN A 26 -4.34 -12.41 -4.23
CA ASN A 26 -3.95 -12.76 -2.86
C ASN A 26 -2.57 -12.24 -2.46
N SER A 27 -1.78 -11.67 -3.39
CA SER A 27 -0.50 -11.05 -3.06
C SER A 27 -0.67 -9.75 -2.27
N PHE A 28 -1.81 -9.08 -2.41
CA PHE A 28 -2.16 -7.91 -1.61
C PHE A 28 -2.59 -8.37 -0.22
N LYS A 29 -2.07 -7.70 0.82
CA LYS A 29 -2.27 -8.07 2.23
C LYS A 29 -3.16 -7.05 2.96
N PRO A 30 -4.50 -7.23 2.99
CA PRO A 30 -5.41 -6.25 3.59
C PRO A 30 -5.27 -6.16 5.11
N HIS A 31 -4.73 -7.20 5.75
CA HIS A 31 -4.58 -7.26 7.21
C HIS A 31 -3.67 -6.17 7.80
N LEU A 32 -2.87 -5.47 6.97
CA LEU A 32 -2.05 -4.34 7.41
C LEU A 32 -2.82 -3.01 7.39
N MET A 33 -4.02 -2.96 6.82
CA MET A 33 -4.78 -1.71 6.68
C MET A 33 -5.12 -1.09 8.04
N ASP A 34 -5.69 -1.88 8.95
CA ASP A 34 -6.08 -1.40 10.29
C ASP A 34 -4.87 -0.91 11.08
N LEU A 35 -3.72 -1.58 10.92
CA LEU A 35 -2.45 -1.19 11.52
C LEU A 35 -1.99 0.19 11.02
N VAL A 36 -2.03 0.39 9.70
CA VAL A 36 -1.57 1.64 9.08
C VAL A 36 -2.49 2.80 9.45
N VAL A 37 -3.80 2.56 9.54
CA VAL A 37 -4.77 3.57 10.00
C VAL A 37 -4.49 3.97 11.44
N ALA A 38 -4.35 2.99 12.35
CA ALA A 38 -4.04 3.28 13.76
C ALA A 38 -2.73 4.07 13.91
N TRP A 39 -1.70 3.73 13.12
CA TRP A 39 -0.45 4.49 13.10
C TRP A 39 -0.64 5.95 12.65
N ALA A 40 -1.38 6.16 11.55
CA ALA A 40 -1.67 7.50 11.02
C ALA A 40 -2.53 8.35 11.97
N GLU A 41 -3.35 7.72 12.83
CA GLU A 41 -4.13 8.38 13.88
C GLU A 41 -3.32 8.67 15.15
N GLY A 42 -2.03 8.32 15.18
CA GLY A 42 -1.12 8.62 16.29
C GLY A 42 -1.10 7.56 17.40
N ALA A 43 -1.53 6.32 17.13
CA ALA A 43 -1.42 5.24 18.10
C ALA A 43 0.05 4.93 18.44
N ASN A 44 0.30 4.57 19.70
CA ASN A 44 1.63 4.19 20.13
C ASN A 44 2.07 2.87 19.48
N PHE A 45 3.35 2.76 19.12
CA PHE A 45 3.92 1.58 18.46
C PHE A 45 3.69 0.31 19.29
N SER A 46 3.79 0.39 20.62
CA SER A 46 3.53 -0.75 21.51
C SER A 46 2.10 -1.29 21.40
N SER A 47 1.10 -0.41 21.32
CA SER A 47 -0.30 -0.78 21.15
C SER A 47 -0.55 -1.44 19.79
N ILE A 48 0.12 -0.96 18.74
CA ILE A 48 0.06 -1.56 17.41
C ILE A 48 0.63 -2.98 17.42
N CYS A 49 1.79 -3.19 18.04
CA CYS A 49 2.43 -4.50 18.12
C CYS A 49 1.59 -5.51 18.91
N GLN A 50 0.80 -5.07 19.89
CA GLN A 50 -0.09 -5.97 20.65
C GLN A 50 -1.31 -6.44 19.85
N ASN A 51 -1.76 -5.65 18.89
CA ASN A 51 -2.94 -5.95 18.07
C ASN A 51 -2.63 -6.82 16.85
N THR A 52 -1.38 -7.27 16.68
CA THR A 52 -0.97 -8.06 15.53
C THR A 52 0.02 -9.17 15.92
N ALA A 53 -0.02 -10.30 15.21
CA ALA A 53 0.94 -11.39 15.38
C ALA A 53 2.22 -11.18 14.53
N LEU A 54 2.38 -10.02 13.90
CA LEU A 54 3.52 -9.69 13.07
C LEU A 54 4.72 -9.24 13.91
N PHE A 55 5.91 -9.66 13.51
CA PHE A 55 7.15 -9.14 14.08
C PHE A 55 7.28 -7.62 13.86
N GLU A 56 7.79 -6.92 14.86
CA GLU A 56 7.96 -5.46 14.88
C GLU A 56 8.82 -4.99 13.71
N GLY A 57 9.85 -5.75 13.35
CA GLY A 57 10.69 -5.45 12.19
C GLY A 57 9.96 -5.53 10.84
N THR A 58 8.91 -6.35 10.74
CA THR A 58 8.02 -6.40 9.56
C THR A 58 7.15 -5.15 9.50
N ILE A 59 6.65 -4.69 10.65
CA ILE A 59 5.82 -3.50 10.78
C ILE A 59 6.62 -2.26 10.37
N ILE A 60 7.78 -2.04 11.00
CA ILE A 60 8.66 -0.89 10.70
C ILE A 60 9.07 -0.88 9.23
N ARG A 61 9.43 -2.05 8.67
CA ARG A 61 9.77 -2.16 7.25
C ARG A 61 8.58 -1.80 6.37
N SER A 62 7.37 -2.27 6.70
CA SER A 62 6.16 -1.98 5.92
C SER A 62 5.80 -0.50 5.95
N LEU A 63 5.93 0.17 7.10
CA LEU A 63 5.69 1.61 7.24
C LEU A 63 6.69 2.43 6.43
N ARG A 64 7.99 2.09 6.47
CA ARG A 64 9.02 2.75 5.66
C ARG A 64 8.81 2.53 4.16
N LEU A 65 8.40 1.33 3.75
CA LEU A 65 8.05 1.04 2.36
C LEU A 65 6.82 1.84 1.91
N LEU A 66 5.83 2.02 2.79
CA LEU A 66 4.65 2.83 2.51
C LEU A 66 5.01 4.31 2.35
N GLU A 67 5.86 4.85 3.23
CA GLU A 67 6.34 6.24 3.14
C GLU A 67 7.05 6.50 1.79
N GLU A 68 7.91 5.58 1.37
CA GLU A 68 8.59 5.66 0.07
C GLU A 68 7.60 5.54 -1.10
N LEU A 69 6.62 4.65 -1.02
CA LEU A 69 5.57 4.54 -2.03
C LEU A 69 4.78 5.84 -2.15
N LEU A 70 4.43 6.50 -1.05
CA LEU A 70 3.71 7.78 -1.07
C LEU A 70 4.52 8.88 -1.74
N ARG A 71 5.85 8.93 -1.51
CA ARG A 71 6.75 9.86 -2.23
C ARG A 71 6.78 9.58 -3.72
N GLN A 72 6.84 8.31 -4.12
CA GLN A 72 6.79 7.93 -5.54
C GLN A 72 5.46 8.31 -6.18
N MET A 73 4.34 8.14 -5.47
CA MET A 73 3.01 8.53 -5.94
C MET A 73 2.85 10.05 -6.06
N ALA A 74 3.41 10.84 -5.13
CA ALA A 74 3.43 12.30 -5.24
C ALA A 74 4.21 12.76 -6.49
N ASN A 75 5.38 12.16 -6.75
CA ASN A 75 6.17 12.45 -7.95
C ASN A 75 5.44 12.03 -9.24
N ALA A 76 4.74 10.90 -9.24
CA ALA A 76 3.93 10.47 -10.37
C ALA A 76 2.75 11.43 -10.60
N ALA A 77 2.07 11.89 -9.54
CA ALA A 77 1.00 12.88 -9.63
C ALA A 77 1.50 14.22 -10.20
N ARG A 78 2.69 14.67 -9.80
CA ARG A 78 3.35 15.86 -10.37
C ARG A 78 3.61 15.69 -11.86
N SER A 79 4.05 14.50 -12.31
CA SER A 79 4.36 14.25 -13.73
C SER A 79 3.14 14.29 -14.67
N ILE A 80 1.92 14.21 -14.11
CA ILE A 80 0.66 14.32 -14.85
C ILE A 80 -0.08 15.62 -14.55
N ASP A 81 0.60 16.60 -13.95
CA ASP A 81 0.07 17.90 -13.52
C ASP A 81 -1.16 17.83 -12.60
N ASN A 82 -1.23 16.79 -11.75
CA ASN A 82 -2.32 16.61 -10.79
C ASN A 82 -1.93 17.09 -9.39
N ALA A 83 -2.04 18.41 -9.17
CA ALA A 83 -1.69 19.06 -7.91
C ALA A 83 -2.52 18.56 -6.71
N ILE A 84 -3.78 18.15 -6.93
CA ILE A 84 -4.66 17.65 -5.85
C ILE A 84 -4.12 16.32 -5.31
N LEU A 85 -3.75 15.40 -6.21
CA LEU A 85 -3.17 14.11 -5.81
C LEU A 85 -1.77 14.27 -5.24
N GLU A 86 -0.95 15.15 -5.81
CA GLU A 86 0.38 15.44 -5.27
C GLU A 86 0.29 15.89 -3.81
N ALA A 87 -0.52 16.92 -3.52
CA ALA A 87 -0.71 17.43 -2.17
C ALA A 87 -1.22 16.34 -1.22
N LYS A 88 -2.18 15.52 -1.67
CA LYS A 88 -2.74 14.43 -0.86
C LYS A 88 -1.71 13.35 -0.51
N PHE A 89 -0.82 12.99 -1.44
CA PHE A 89 0.23 12.02 -1.17
C PHE A 89 1.35 12.61 -0.29
N THR A 90 1.68 13.89 -0.47
CA THR A 90 2.65 14.58 0.39
C THR A 90 2.16 14.71 1.83
N ASP A 91 0.88 15.04 2.05
CA ASP A 91 0.28 15.08 3.39
C ASP A 91 0.40 13.71 4.11
N GLY A 92 0.13 12.63 3.36
CA GLY A 92 0.32 11.28 3.85
C GLY A 92 1.77 10.87 4.12
N THR A 93 2.79 11.59 3.65
CA THR A 93 4.20 11.24 3.97
C THR A 93 4.64 11.73 5.35
N GLY A 94 3.82 12.52 6.04
CA GLY A 94 4.17 13.21 7.28
C GLY A 94 3.63 12.59 8.57
N PHE A 95 3.33 11.29 8.62
CA PHE A 95 2.97 10.63 9.88
C PHE A 95 4.16 10.62 10.86
#